data_AF-A0A950P649-F1
#
_entry.id   AF-A0A950P649-F1
#
_cell.length_a   1.000
_cell.length_b   1.000
_cell.length_c   1.000
_cell.angle_alpha   90.00
_cell.angle_beta   90.00
_cell.angle_gamma   90.00
#
_symmetry.space_group_name_H-M   'P 1'
#
loop_
_entity.id
_entity.type
_entity.pdbx_description
1 polymer ?
#
loop_
_entity_poly.entity_id
_entity_poly.type
_entity_poly.pdbx_seq_one_letter_code
_entity_poly.pdbx_strand_id
1 'polypeptide(L)'
;MERAVHDRGGWPTDASIDRTEHQLADWEVLTDALVGALGRAGVMNVDELRRGIESMPADEYERASYYERWLYSIEVILTEKGILAGGELDRSLSE
;
A
#
# COMPACT_ATOMS: atom_id res chain seq x y z
N MET A 1 24.29 -1.68 2.02
CA MET A 1 22.89 -1.26 2.03
C MET A 1 22.11 -2.40 1.42
N GLU A 2 21.27 -3.04 2.21
CA GLU A 2 20.40 -4.10 1.72
C GLU A 2 19.40 -3.49 0.73
N ARG A 3 19.14 -4.18 -0.40
CA ARG A 3 18.18 -3.67 -1.40
C ARG A 3 16.78 -3.79 -0.84
N ALA A 4 15.97 -2.73 -0.98
CA ALA A 4 14.58 -2.77 -0.59
C ALA A 4 13.78 -3.73 -1.48
N VAL A 5 12.74 -4.36 -0.93
CA VAL A 5 11.96 -5.41 -1.59
C VAL A 5 11.27 -4.97 -2.88
N HIS A 6 10.99 -3.68 -3.06
CA HIS A 6 10.40 -3.15 -4.28
C HIS A 6 11.40 -3.04 -5.45
N ASP A 7 12.71 -2.97 -5.16
CA ASP A 7 13.79 -2.85 -6.16
C ASP A 7 14.14 -4.22 -6.76
N ARG A 8 13.15 -4.79 -7.46
CA ARG A 8 13.20 -6.12 -8.10
C ARG A 8 13.97 -6.14 -9.42
N GLY A 9 14.43 -4.99 -9.90
CA GLY A 9 15.11 -4.87 -11.19
C GLY A 9 16.29 -5.85 -11.30
N GLY A 10 16.19 -6.80 -12.23
CA GLY A 10 17.25 -7.79 -12.48
C GLY A 10 17.33 -8.95 -11.49
N TRP A 11 16.34 -9.14 -10.62
CA TRP A 11 16.29 -10.34 -9.78
C TRP A 11 15.98 -11.57 -10.66
N PRO A 12 16.70 -12.69 -10.46
CA PRO A 12 16.44 -13.91 -11.23
C PRO A 12 15.07 -14.48 -10.86
N THR A 13 14.30 -14.88 -11.87
CA THR A 13 13.07 -15.65 -11.70
C THR A 13 12.88 -16.58 -12.88
N ASP A 14 12.56 -17.84 -12.59
CA ASP A 14 12.17 -18.83 -13.59
C ASP A 14 10.65 -19.00 -13.65
N ALA A 15 9.91 -18.27 -12.80
CA ALA A 15 8.46 -18.32 -12.75
C ALA A 15 7.85 -17.60 -13.97
N SER A 16 6.87 -18.25 -14.62
CA SER A 16 6.06 -17.61 -15.64
C SER A 16 5.22 -16.50 -15.04
N ILE A 17 5.07 -15.40 -15.78
CA ILE A 17 4.17 -14.30 -15.41
C ILE A 17 2.72 -14.80 -15.50
N ASP A 18 1.97 -14.69 -14.41
CA ASP A 18 0.51 -14.82 -14.45
C ASP A 18 -0.08 -13.60 -15.17
N ARG A 19 -0.89 -13.87 -16.19
CA ARG A 19 -1.52 -12.87 -17.06
C ARG A 19 -3.04 -12.98 -17.06
N THR A 20 -3.59 -13.75 -16.13
CA THR A 20 -5.03 -13.84 -15.95
C THR A 20 -5.58 -12.48 -15.51
N GLU A 21 -6.78 -12.14 -16.00
CA GLU A 21 -7.45 -10.91 -15.59
C GLU A 21 -7.89 -11.05 -14.13
N HIS A 22 -7.58 -10.04 -13.33
CA HIS A 22 -8.03 -9.95 -11.94
C HIS A 22 -9.33 -9.15 -11.89
N GLN A 23 -10.40 -9.77 -11.38
CA GLN A 23 -11.63 -9.05 -11.11
C GLN A 23 -11.47 -8.24 -9.83
N LEU A 24 -11.55 -6.92 -9.96
CA LEU A 24 -11.46 -6.03 -8.81
C LEU A 24 -12.61 -6.27 -7.83
N ALA A 25 -12.29 -6.42 -6.56
CA ALA A 25 -13.25 -6.35 -5.47
C ALA A 25 -13.64 -4.90 -5.18
N ASP A 26 -14.81 -4.68 -4.60
CA ASP A 26 -15.33 -3.34 -4.30
C ASP A 26 -14.35 -2.52 -3.45
N TRP A 27 -13.66 -3.15 -2.49
CA TRP A 27 -12.69 -2.48 -1.63
C TRP A 27 -11.43 -2.02 -2.37
N GLU A 28 -11.03 -2.71 -3.44
CA GLU A 28 -9.87 -2.33 -4.27
C GLU A 28 -10.20 -1.04 -5.04
N VAL A 29 -11.41 -0.96 -5.58
CA VAL A 29 -11.93 0.27 -6.24
C VAL A 29 -12.03 1.42 -5.25
N LEU A 30 -12.50 1.16 -4.02
CA LEU A 30 -12.56 2.16 -2.96
C LEU A 30 -11.17 2.63 -2.52
N THR A 31 -10.19 1.75 -2.49
CA THR A 31 -8.80 2.08 -2.14
C THR A 31 -8.20 3.06 -3.16
N ASP A 32 -8.41 2.83 -4.45
CA ASP A 32 -7.99 3.76 -5.50
C ASP A 32 -8.68 5.12 -5.37
N ALA A 33 -10.00 5.10 -5.12
CA ALA A 33 -10.77 6.32 -4.88
C ALA A 33 -10.26 7.11 -3.66
N LEU A 34 -9.82 6.42 -2.60
CA LEU A 34 -9.21 7.02 -1.42
C LEU A 34 -7.92 7.76 -1.77
N VAL A 35 -7.00 7.15 -2.52
CA VAL A 35 -5.78 7.81 -2.98
C VAL A 35 -6.12 9.06 -3.79
N GLY A 36 -7.10 8.97 -4.70
CA GLY A 36 -7.58 10.12 -5.46
C GLY A 36 -8.18 11.22 -4.60
N ALA A 37 -8.93 10.88 -3.55
CA ALA A 37 -9.52 11.84 -2.62
C ALA A 37 -8.45 12.53 -1.76
N LEU A 38 -7.52 11.76 -1.18
CA LEU A 38 -6.41 12.28 -0.39
C LEU A 38 -5.48 13.18 -1.21
N GLY A 39 -5.22 12.80 -2.47
CA GLY A 39 -4.46 13.62 -3.41
C GLY A 39 -5.14 14.94 -3.72
N ARG A 40 -6.44 14.93 -4.02
CA ARG A 40 -7.22 16.17 -4.26
C ARG A 40 -7.28 17.06 -3.03
N ALA A 41 -7.30 16.48 -1.84
CA ALA A 41 -7.28 17.22 -0.57
C ALA A 41 -5.89 17.75 -0.19
N GLY A 42 -4.83 17.40 -0.95
CA GLY A 42 -3.44 17.76 -0.62
C GLY A 42 -2.89 17.03 0.61
N VAL A 43 -3.58 15.98 1.06
CA VAL A 43 -3.21 15.20 2.25
C VAL A 43 -2.09 14.22 1.93
N MET A 44 -2.03 13.69 0.71
CA MET A 44 -1.04 12.69 0.32
C MET A 44 -0.75 12.79 -1.17
N ASN A 45 0.53 12.75 -1.57
CA ASN A 45 0.92 12.68 -2.98
C ASN A 45 1.42 11.27 -3.39
N VAL A 46 1.70 11.09 -4.68
CA VAL A 46 2.13 9.80 -5.24
C VAL A 46 3.50 9.33 -4.73
N ASP A 47 4.40 10.25 -4.40
CA ASP A 47 5.72 9.92 -3.89
C ASP A 47 5.65 9.48 -2.42
N GLU A 48 4.72 10.05 -1.65
CA GLU A 48 4.38 9.59 -0.31
C GLU A 48 3.73 8.20 -0.33
N LEU A 49 2.83 7.94 -1.28
CA LEU A 49 2.27 6.60 -1.51
C LEU A 49 3.37 5.56 -1.78
N ARG A 50 4.29 5.90 -2.69
CA ARG A 50 5.43 5.01 -3.00
C ARG A 50 6.29 4.79 -1.77
N ARG A 51 6.69 5.86 -1.08
CA ARG A 51 7.51 5.75 0.14
C ARG A 51 6.88 4.85 1.19
N GLY A 52 5.58 4.97 1.43
CA GLY A 52 4.87 4.13 2.41
C GLY A 52 4.82 2.65 1.98
N ILE A 53 4.61 2.36 0.70
CA ILE A 53 4.68 0.98 0.17
C ILE A 53 6.12 0.43 0.31
N GLU A 54 7.12 1.25 0.01
CA GLU A 54 8.53 0.87 0.01
C GLU A 54 9.10 0.66 1.42
N SER A 55 8.44 1.19 2.46
CA SER A 55 8.82 1.02 3.87
C SER A 55 8.27 -0.26 4.50
N MET A 56 7.45 -1.03 3.79
CA MET A 56 6.90 -2.30 4.28
C MET A 56 8.02 -3.30 4.63
N PRO A 57 7.83 -4.10 5.70
CA PRO A 57 8.64 -5.30 5.92
C PRO A 57 8.62 -6.19 4.67
N ALA A 58 9.78 -6.73 4.28
CA ALA A 58 9.92 -7.44 3.01
C ALA A 58 8.97 -8.65 2.90
N ASP A 59 8.75 -9.35 4.00
CA ASP A 59 7.87 -10.51 4.06
C ASP A 59 6.38 -10.13 3.98
N GLU A 60 5.99 -8.99 4.55
CA GLU A 60 4.64 -8.44 4.42
C GLU A 60 4.38 -7.92 3.00
N TYR A 61 5.34 -7.23 2.41
CA TYR A 61 5.26 -6.77 1.02
C TYR A 61 5.00 -7.94 0.06
N GLU A 62 5.73 -9.04 0.21
CA GLU A 62 5.58 -10.24 -0.62
C GLU A 62 4.22 -10.91 -0.48
N ARG A 63 3.65 -10.90 0.73
CA ARG A 63 2.32 -11.50 1.00
C ARG A 63 1.16 -10.61 0.58
N ALA A 64 1.31 -9.30 0.69
CA ALA A 64 0.27 -8.34 0.40
C ALA A 64 -0.05 -8.29 -1.10
N SER A 65 -1.34 -8.32 -1.42
CA SER A 65 -1.89 -7.97 -2.72
C SER A 65 -1.61 -6.50 -3.06
N TYR A 66 -1.78 -6.16 -4.34
CA TYR A 66 -1.45 -4.84 -4.86
C TYR A 66 -2.14 -3.70 -4.08
N TYR A 67 -3.44 -3.81 -3.83
CA TYR A 67 -4.21 -2.79 -3.12
C TYR A 67 -4.06 -2.86 -1.59
N GLU A 68 -3.68 -4.01 -1.00
CA GLU A 68 -3.30 -4.07 0.42
C GLU A 68 -2.05 -3.21 0.69
N ARG A 69 -1.07 -3.20 -0.22
CA ARG A 69 0.10 -2.31 -0.11
C ARG A 69 -0.29 -0.84 -0.12
N TRP A 70 -1.29 -0.48 -0.92
CA TRP A 70 -1.82 0.89 -0.96
C TRP A 70 -2.48 1.27 0.37
N LEU A 71 -3.33 0.40 0.92
CA LEU A 71 -3.96 0.63 2.22
C LEU A 71 -2.93 0.78 3.34
N TYR A 72 -1.91 -0.10 3.37
CA TYR A 72 -0.80 0.02 4.31
C TYR A 72 -0.15 1.41 4.22
N SER A 73 0.18 1.85 3.00
CA SER A 73 0.80 3.16 2.84
C SER A 73 -0.14 4.30 3.23
N ILE A 74 -1.43 4.22 2.96
CA ILE A 74 -2.39 5.25 3.37
C ILE A 74 -2.39 5.36 4.90
N GLU A 75 -2.48 4.23 5.61
CA GLU A 75 -2.45 4.21 7.08
C GLU A 75 -1.15 4.81 7.64
N VAL A 76 0.01 4.39 7.10
CA VAL A 76 1.32 4.92 7.51
C VAL A 76 1.36 6.43 7.34
N ILE A 77 1.00 6.96 6.15
CA ILE A 77 1.09 8.39 5.86
C ILE A 77 0.10 9.21 6.69
N LEU A 78 -1.13 8.74 6.87
CA LEU A 78 -2.11 9.43 7.69
C LEU A 78 -1.73 9.44 9.17
N THR A 79 -1.12 8.37 9.67
CA THR A 79 -0.59 8.29 11.03
C THR A 79 0.62 9.21 11.21
N GLU A 80 1.57 9.22 10.28
CA GLU A 80 2.73 10.13 10.29
C GLU A 80 2.31 11.61 10.32
N LYS A 81 1.20 11.95 9.66
CA LYS A 81 0.63 13.30 9.62
C LYS A 81 -0.30 13.61 10.80
N GLY A 82 -0.51 12.66 11.70
CA GLY A 82 -1.38 12.81 12.87
C GLY A 82 -2.86 12.95 12.53
N ILE A 83 -3.28 12.53 11.34
CA ILE A 83 -4.69 12.49 10.92
C ILE A 83 -5.38 11.26 11.52
N LEU A 84 -4.67 10.13 11.55
CA LEU A 84 -5.06 8.94 12.31
C LEU A 84 -4.23 8.85 13.58
N ALA A 85 -4.87 8.53 14.69
CA ALA A 85 -4.16 8.14 15.91
C ALA A 85 -3.67 6.69 15.81
N GLY A 86 -2.53 6.39 16.44
CA GLY A 86 -2.01 5.02 16.50
C GLY A 86 -3.03 4.06 17.13
N GLY A 87 -3.32 2.96 16.44
CA GLY A 87 -4.30 1.95 16.87
C GLY A 87 -5.77 2.41 16.79
N GLU A 88 -6.06 3.52 16.13
CA GLU A 88 -7.44 3.98 15.90
C GLU A 88 -8.21 3.01 14.99
N LEU A 89 -7.59 2.55 13.90
CA LEU A 89 -8.20 1.61 12.97
C LEU A 89 -8.50 0.27 13.66
N ASP A 90 -7.53 -0.27 14.41
CA ASP A 90 -7.72 -1.52 15.17
C ASP A 90 -8.92 -1.44 16.12
N ARG A 91 -9.07 -0.30 16.80
CA ARG A 91 -10.20 -0.07 17.71
C ARG A 91 -11.51 -0.06 16.94
N SER A 92 -11.57 0.69 15.84
CA SER A 92 -12.75 0.77 14.98
C SER A 92 -13.16 -0.58 14.41
N LEU A 93 -12.20 -1.43 14.01
CA LEU A 93 -12.47 -2.77 13.48
C LEU A 93 -12.91 -3.78 14.55
N SER A 94 -12.64 -3.50 15.83
CA SER A 94 -13.02 -4.36 16.96
C SER A 94 -14.40 -4.05 17.54
N GLU A 95 -15.05 -2.97 17.10
CA GLU A 95 -16.42 -2.56 17.46
C GLU A 95 -17.48 -3.21 16.55
#